data_AF-A0A0J1GJZ8-F1
#
_entry.id   AF-A0A0J1GJZ8-F1
#
_cell.length_a   1.000
_cell.length_b   1.000
_cell.length_c   1.000
_cell.angle_alpha   90.00
_cell.angle_beta   90.00
_cell.angle_gamma   90.00
#
_symmetry.space_group_name_H-M   'P 1'
#
loop_
_entity.id
_entity.type
_entity.pdbx_description
1 polymer ?
#
loop_
_entity_poly.entity_id
_entity_poly.type
_entity_poly.pdbx_seq_one_letter_code
_entity_poly.pdbx_strand_id
1 'polypeptide(L)'
;MPIRLFQRYWLAITLLILLTITVLSLSPMAQLPAVPGTDKTHHFIAYAALMFPAAFVRPRYWFALAGGFWLWSGAIELIQPYVNRYGEWLDMAANGGGIVCGIVLAIITRYVVGQFTNIPLTTRN
;
A
#
# COMPACT_ATOMS: atom_id res chain seq x y z
N MET A 1 -7.53 23.26 2.29
CA MET A 1 -6.65 22.54 3.25
C MET A 1 -6.21 21.21 2.65
N PRO A 2 -4.90 20.88 2.71
CA PRO A 2 -4.29 19.72 2.06
C PRO A 2 -4.94 18.37 2.44
N ILE A 3 -5.40 18.22 3.69
CA ILE A 3 -6.07 17.01 4.18
C ILE A 3 -7.35 16.69 3.40
N ARG A 4 -8.16 17.71 3.05
CA ARG A 4 -9.40 17.50 2.28
C ARG A 4 -9.13 17.08 0.84
N LEU A 5 -8.04 17.56 0.24
CA LEU A 5 -7.60 17.12 -1.08
C LEU A 5 -7.16 15.65 -1.04
N PHE A 6 -6.38 15.27 -0.03
CA PHE A 6 -5.99 13.87 0.17
C PHE A 6 -7.21 12.95 0.35
N GLN A 7 -8.16 13.34 1.21
CA GLN A 7 -9.41 12.60 1.40
C GLN A 7 -10.27 12.53 0.14
N ARG A 8 -10.19 13.52 -0.76
CA ARG A 8 -10.94 13.52 -2.02
C ARG A 8 -10.31 12.58 -3.06
N TYR A 9 -8.98 12.49 -3.09
CA TYR A 9 -8.24 11.74 -4.12
C TYR A 9 -7.61 10.44 -3.61
N TRP A 10 -7.92 9.99 -2.39
CA TRP A 10 -7.33 8.79 -1.79
C TRP A 10 -7.42 7.56 -2.69
N LEU A 11 -8.55 7.35 -3.37
CA LEU A 11 -8.77 6.20 -4.25
C LEU A 11 -7.81 6.26 -5.45
N ALA A 12 -7.69 7.42 -6.09
CA ALA A 12 -6.78 7.61 -7.21
C ALA A 12 -5.31 7.41 -6.78
N ILE A 13 -4.93 7.91 -5.60
CA ILE A 13 -3.60 7.72 -5.02
C ILE A 13 -3.34 6.23 -4.78
N THR A 14 -4.26 5.52 -4.11
CA THR A 14 -4.14 4.08 -3.84
C THR A 14 -4.05 3.28 -5.14
N LEU A 15 -4.88 3.57 -6.15
CA LEU A 15 -4.83 2.87 -7.44
C LEU A 15 -3.53 3.14 -8.20
N LEU A 16 -3.01 4.38 -8.17
CA LEU A 16 -1.72 4.72 -8.77
C LEU A 16 -0.56 3.94 -8.12
N ILE A 17 -0.57 3.85 -6.78
CA ILE A 17 0.45 3.08 -6.04
C ILE A 17 0.31 1.59 -6.38
N LEU A 18 -0.90 1.04 -6.37
CA LEU A 18 -1.16 -0.36 -6.71
C LEU A 18 -0.68 -0.70 -8.12
N LEU A 19 -0.98 0.17 -9.09
CA LEU A 19 -0.53 0.04 -10.48
C LEU A 19 1.00 0.07 -10.56
N THR A 20 1.64 1.02 -9.90
CA THR A 20 3.11 1.13 -9.86
C THR A 20 3.74 -0.13 -9.30
N ILE A 21 3.25 -0.62 -8.16
CA ILE A 21 3.72 -1.88 -7.55
C ILE A 21 3.56 -3.03 -8.53
N THR A 22 2.38 -3.18 -9.13
CA THR A 22 2.09 -4.28 -10.06
C THR A 22 3.01 -4.26 -11.27
N VAL A 23 3.18 -3.10 -11.90
CA VAL A 23 4.06 -2.94 -13.08
C VAL A 23 5.51 -3.24 -12.72
N LEU A 24 6.01 -2.70 -11.61
CA LEU A 24 7.40 -2.94 -11.19
C LEU A 24 7.63 -4.41 -10.80
N SER A 25 6.70 -5.02 -10.08
CA SER A 25 6.79 -6.42 -9.67
C SER A 25 6.64 -7.43 -10.80
N LEU A 26 6.00 -7.05 -11.92
CA LEU A 26 5.84 -7.91 -13.11
C LEU A 26 6.75 -7.51 -14.27
N SER A 27 7.53 -6.44 -14.13
CA SER A 27 8.54 -6.07 -15.12
C SER A 27 9.66 -7.13 -15.13
N PRO A 28 10.09 -7.62 -16.32
CA PRO A 28 11.16 -8.58 -16.42
C PRO A 28 12.39 -8.10 -15.66
N MET A 29 13.17 -9.04 -15.15
CA MET A 29 14.37 -8.75 -14.37
C MET A 29 15.46 -8.11 -15.25
N ALA A 30 15.29 -6.83 -15.58
CA ALA A 30 16.36 -5.96 -16.04
C ALA A 30 17.18 -5.55 -14.82
N GLN A 31 18.48 -5.31 -15.00
CA GLN A 31 19.31 -4.69 -13.96
C GLN A 31 18.70 -3.32 -13.62
N LEU A 32 17.86 -3.28 -12.58
CA LEU A 32 17.36 -2.04 -12.02
C LEU A 32 18.54 -1.25 -11.45
N PRO A 33 18.47 0.09 -11.44
CA PRO A 33 19.47 0.90 -10.76
C PRO A 33 19.62 0.42 -9.32
N ALA A 34 20.85 0.45 -8.78
CA ALA A 34 21.07 0.15 -7.38
C ALA A 34 20.36 1.20 -6.51
N VAL A 35 19.20 0.85 -5.96
CA VAL A 35 18.46 1.67 -5.01
C VAL A 35 18.87 1.24 -3.60
N PRO A 36 19.16 2.19 -2.68
CA PRO A 36 19.46 1.84 -1.30
C PRO A 36 18.35 1.01 -0.65
N GLY A 37 18.74 0.07 0.20
CA GLY A 37 17.83 -0.85 0.89
C GLY A 37 17.82 -2.25 0.28
N THR A 38 17.17 -3.17 0.98
CA THR A 38 16.95 -4.52 0.46
C THR A 38 15.62 -4.58 -0.28
N ASP A 39 15.51 -5.52 -1.21
CA ASP A 39 14.27 -5.82 -1.92
C ASP A 39 13.07 -5.98 -0.96
N LYS A 40 13.25 -6.73 0.15
CA LYS A 40 12.25 -6.89 1.22
C LYS A 40 11.84 -5.56 1.87
N THR A 41 12.78 -4.63 2.03
CA THR A 41 12.51 -3.28 2.56
C THR A 41 11.67 -2.48 1.57
N HIS A 42 11.95 -2.57 0.27
CA HIS A 42 11.15 -1.92 -0.76
C HIS A 42 9.72 -2.48 -0.78
N HIS A 43 9.57 -3.80 -0.70
CA HIS A 43 8.29 -4.50 -0.55
C HIS A 43 7.48 -4.00 0.65
N PHE A 44 8.10 -3.98 1.84
CA PHE A 44 7.49 -3.48 3.07
C PHE A 44 7.02 -2.02 2.94
N ILE A 45 7.88 -1.12 2.44
CA ILE A 45 7.56 0.30 2.29
C ILE A 45 6.45 0.51 1.25
N ALA A 46 6.51 -0.20 0.13
CA ALA A 46 5.53 -0.09 -0.94
C ALA A 46 4.12 -0.46 -0.46
N TYR A 47 3.98 -1.56 0.27
CA TYR A 47 2.69 -1.99 0.80
C TYR A 47 2.20 -1.15 1.99
N ALA A 48 3.11 -0.60 2.79
CA ALA A 48 2.75 0.41 3.79
C ALA A 48 2.17 1.67 3.13
N ALA A 49 2.83 2.16 2.07
CA ALA A 49 2.36 3.30 1.29
C ALA A 49 1.03 3.02 0.59
N LEU A 50 0.84 1.81 0.04
CA LEU A 50 -0.41 1.39 -0.59
C LEU A 50 -1.59 1.40 0.39
N MET A 51 -1.39 0.84 1.58
CA MET A 51 -2.46 0.69 2.58
C MET A 51 -2.82 2.01 3.26
N PHE A 52 -1.85 2.92 3.40
CA PHE A 52 -2.01 4.14 4.19
C PHE A 52 -3.21 5.03 3.77
N PRO A 53 -3.41 5.42 2.49
CA PRO A 53 -4.54 6.28 2.13
C PRO A 53 -5.90 5.64 2.43
N ALA A 54 -6.04 4.34 2.16
CA ALA A 54 -7.25 3.58 2.44
C ALA A 54 -7.54 3.51 3.96
N ALA A 55 -6.53 3.18 4.77
CA ALA A 55 -6.65 3.14 6.23
C ALA A 55 -6.82 4.54 6.86
N PHE A 56 -6.32 5.59 6.21
CA PHE A 56 -6.47 6.97 6.67
C PHE A 56 -7.90 7.47 6.43
N VAL A 57 -8.49 7.20 5.27
CA VAL A 57 -9.88 7.59 4.99
C VAL A 57 -10.89 6.68 5.70
N ARG A 58 -10.61 5.37 5.84
CA ARG A 58 -11.51 4.33 6.36
C ARG A 58 -12.89 4.32 5.68
N PRO A 59 -12.96 4.09 4.35
CA PRO A 59 -14.23 3.71 3.73
C PRO A 59 -14.79 2.44 4.39
N ARG A 60 -16.09 2.19 4.28
CA ARG A 60 -16.79 1.06 4.93
C ARG A 60 -16.08 -0.29 4.81
N TYR A 61 -15.39 -0.54 3.70
CA TYR A 61 -14.76 -1.81 3.34
C TYR A 61 -13.23 -1.77 3.38
N TRP A 62 -12.61 -0.86 4.14
CA TRP A 62 -11.15 -0.70 4.16
C TRP A 62 -10.38 -1.94 4.66
N PHE A 63 -10.96 -2.78 5.54
CA PHE A 63 -10.38 -4.07 5.89
C PHE A 63 -10.44 -5.09 4.74
N ALA A 64 -11.50 -5.05 3.92
CA ALA A 64 -11.57 -5.86 2.71
C ALA A 64 -10.51 -5.42 1.68
N LEU A 65 -10.17 -4.12 1.63
CA LEU A 65 -9.04 -3.63 0.83
C LEU A 65 -7.70 -4.20 1.32
N ALA A 66 -7.46 -4.25 2.64
CA ALA A 66 -6.26 -4.86 3.19
C ALA A 66 -6.12 -6.33 2.79
N GLY A 67 -7.21 -7.10 2.91
CA GLY A 67 -7.26 -8.49 2.43
C GLY A 67 -7.05 -8.59 0.92
N GLY A 68 -7.68 -7.70 0.14
CA GLY A 68 -7.52 -7.63 -1.31
C GLY A 68 -6.07 -7.33 -1.74
N PHE A 69 -5.38 -6.40 -1.09
CA PHE A 69 -3.97 -6.11 -1.37
C PHE A 69 -3.06 -7.27 -1.02
N TRP A 70 -3.33 -7.98 0.08
CA TRP A 70 -2.56 -9.16 0.45
C TRP A 70 -2.78 -10.33 -0.53
N LEU A 71 -4.03 -10.55 -0.98
CA LEU A 71 -4.34 -11.53 -2.02
C LEU A 71 -3.71 -11.15 -3.37
N TRP A 72 -3.75 -9.88 -3.72
CA TRP A 72 -3.11 -9.37 -4.94
C TRP A 72 -1.58 -9.55 -4.89
N SER A 73 -0.96 -9.33 -3.73
CA SER A 73 0.45 -9.66 -3.51
C SER A 73 0.72 -11.13 -3.80
N GLY A 74 -0.07 -12.05 -3.24
CA GLY A 74 0.10 -13.48 -3.51
C GLY A 74 -0.10 -13.83 -5.00
N ALA A 75 -1.05 -13.19 -5.66
CA ALA A 75 -1.25 -13.35 -7.10
C ALA A 75 -0.03 -12.88 -7.91
N ILE A 76 0.59 -11.76 -7.54
CA ILE A 76 1.83 -11.29 -8.18
C ILE A 76 2.94 -12.32 -8.04
N GLU A 77 3.19 -12.85 -6.84
CA GLU A 77 4.22 -13.88 -6.61
C GLU A 77 3.99 -15.13 -7.48
N LEU A 78 2.74 -15.53 -7.67
CA LEU A 78 2.38 -16.65 -8.55
C LEU A 78 2.58 -16.34 -10.03
N ILE A 79 2.42 -15.07 -10.45
CA ILE A 79 2.57 -14.63 -11.85
C ILE A 79 4.04 -14.39 -12.21
N GLN A 80 4.87 -13.98 -11.26
CA GLN A 80 6.28 -13.64 -11.48
C GLN A 80 7.10 -14.67 -12.27
N PRO A 81 6.98 -16.00 -12.02
CA PRO A 81 7.67 -17.03 -12.82
C PRO A 81 7.37 -16.96 -14.33
N TYR A 82 6.18 -16.51 -14.72
CA TYR A 82 5.76 -16.41 -16.12
C TYR A 82 6.32 -15.16 -16.84
N VAL A 83 6.97 -14.25 -16.11
CA VAL A 83 7.58 -13.02 -16.65
C VAL A 83 9.10 -12.97 -16.38
N ASN A 84 9.74 -14.12 -16.22
CA ASN A 84 11.17 -14.26 -15.96
C ASN A 84 11.61 -13.58 -14.65
N ARG A 85 10.82 -13.77 -13.60
CA ARG A 85 11.14 -13.39 -12.21
C ARG A 85 10.99 -14.58 -11.28
N TYR A 86 11.59 -14.49 -10.10
CA TYR A 86 11.39 -15.47 -9.03
C TYR A 86 10.30 -14.96 -8.09
N GLY A 87 9.26 -15.77 -7.89
CA GLY A 87 8.32 -15.56 -6.81
C GLY A 87 8.95 -15.95 -5.47
N GLU A 88 8.82 -15.10 -4.45
CA GLU A 88 9.38 -15.31 -3.12
C GLU A 88 8.31 -15.09 -2.05
N TRP A 89 7.97 -16.14 -1.30
CA TRP A 89 6.98 -16.05 -0.22
C TRP A 89 7.38 -15.09 0.90
N LEU A 90 8.67 -14.81 1.08
CA LEU A 90 9.16 -13.80 2.01
C LEU A 90 8.82 -12.38 1.56
N ASP A 91 8.69 -12.12 0.26
CA ASP A 91 8.26 -10.83 -0.26
C ASP A 91 6.77 -10.63 0.04
N MET A 92 5.96 -11.68 -0.09
CA MET A 92 4.57 -11.67 0.38
C MET A 92 4.46 -11.41 1.89
N ALA A 93 5.36 -11.98 2.70
CA ALA A 93 5.41 -11.69 4.14
C ALA A 93 5.80 -10.23 4.43
N ALA A 94 6.79 -9.69 3.72
CA ALA A 94 7.19 -8.29 3.82
C ALA A 94 6.05 -7.34 3.42
N ASN A 95 5.31 -7.67 2.35
CA ASN A 95 4.13 -6.95 1.90
C ASN A 95 3.03 -6.94 2.97
N GLY A 96 2.76 -8.10 3.59
CA GLY A 96 1.83 -8.22 4.72
C GLY A 96 2.22 -7.36 5.92
N GLY A 97 3.50 -7.37 6.29
CA GLY A 97 4.05 -6.49 7.33
C GLY A 97 3.88 -5.01 6.97
N GLY A 98 4.10 -4.65 5.70
CA GLY A 98 3.86 -3.32 5.15
C GLY A 98 2.40 -2.88 5.32
N ILE A 99 1.44 -3.74 4.96
CA ILE A 99 0.00 -3.47 5.13
C ILE A 99 -0.32 -3.13 6.60
N VAL A 100 0.14 -3.96 7.55
CA VAL A 100 -0.09 -3.72 8.99
C VAL A 100 0.54 -2.40 9.42
N CYS A 101 1.78 -2.12 9.01
CA CYS A 101 2.46 -0.86 9.29
C CYS A 101 1.69 0.36 8.74
N GLY A 102 1.22 0.30 7.50
CA GLY A 102 0.42 1.36 6.88
C GLY A 102 -0.88 1.63 7.63
N ILE A 103 -1.52 0.61 8.19
CA ILE A 103 -2.70 0.75 9.06
C ILE A 103 -2.34 1.49 10.35
N VAL A 104 -1.28 1.05 11.04
CA VAL A 104 -0.81 1.66 12.30
C VAL A 104 -0.47 3.14 12.08
N LEU A 105 0.31 3.44 11.04
CA LEU A 105 0.66 4.81 10.68
C LEU A 105 -0.58 5.66 10.40
N ALA A 106 -1.54 5.15 9.63
CA ALA A 106 -2.78 5.86 9.35
C ALA A 106 -3.61 6.13 10.62
N ILE A 107 -3.67 5.19 11.57
CA ILE A 107 -4.34 5.39 12.86
C ILE A 107 -3.67 6.53 13.64
N ILE A 108 -2.33 6.50 13.76
CA ILE A 108 -1.55 7.52 14.47
C ILE A 108 -1.75 8.88 13.81
N THR A 109 -1.60 8.98 12.48
CA THR A 109 -1.78 10.24 11.75
C THR A 109 -3.19 10.80 11.93
N ARG A 110 -4.23 9.95 11.88
CA ARG A 110 -5.61 10.40 12.14
C ARG A 110 -5.78 10.94 13.55
N TYR A 111 -5.21 10.26 14.55
CA TYR A 111 -5.27 10.71 15.94
C TYR A 111 -4.63 12.09 16.08
N VAL A 112 -3.40 12.26 15.59
CA VAL A 112 -2.67 13.53 15.64
C VAL A 112 -3.42 14.64 14.90
N VAL A 113 -3.85 14.40 13.65
CA VAL A 113 -4.59 15.39 12.86
C VAL A 113 -5.93 15.77 13.51
N GLY A 114 -6.61 14.82 14.14
CA GLY A 114 -7.87 15.07 14.86
C GLY A 114 -7.70 15.99 16.08
N GLN A 115 -6.52 16.01 16.72
CA GLN A 115 -6.24 16.96 17.81
C GLN A 115 -6.14 18.41 17.32
N PHE A 116 -5.71 18.62 16.08
CA PHE A 116 -5.46 19.97 15.52
C PHE A 116 -6.54 20.46 14.57
N THR A 117 -7.50 19.60 14.18
CA THR A 117 -8.51 19.96 13.19
C THR A 117 -9.90 19.52 13.64
N ASN A 118 -10.88 20.44 13.65
CA ASN A 118 -12.31 20.12 13.83
C ASN A 118 -12.93 19.46 12.58
N ILE A 119 -12.13 18.78 11.75
CA ILE A 119 -12.60 18.16 10.52
C ILE A 119 -13.16 16.78 10.88
N PRO A 120 -14.46 16.50 10.65
CA PRO A 120 -14.99 15.17 10.85
C PRO A 120 -14.29 14.20 9.88
N LEU A 121 -13.45 13.31 10.41
CA LEU A 121 -12.74 12.27 9.63
C LEU A 121 -13.65 11.09 9.26
N THR A 122 -14.95 11.30 9.17
CA THR A 122 -15.97 10.27 8.91
C THR A 122 -16.66 10.54 7.59
N THR A 123 -16.25 9.86 6.52
CA THR A 123 -17.15 9.57 5.40
C THR A 123 -17.89 8.29 5.75
N ARG A 124 -19.00 8.41 6.51
CA ARG A 124 -19.99 7.34 6.59
C ARG A 124 -20.67 7.30 5.22
N ASN A 125 -20.19 6.41 4.36
CA ASN A 125 -20.97 5.93 3.22
C ASN A 125 -21.90 4.81 3.74
#